data_AF-A0A956TJ71-F1
#
_entry.id   AF-A0A956TJ71-F1
#
_cell.length_a   1.000
_cell.length_b   1.000
_cell.length_c   1.000
_cell.angle_alpha   90.00
_cell.angle_beta   90.00
_cell.angle_gamma   90.00
#
_symmetry.space_group_name_H-M   'P 1'
#
loop_
_entity.id
_entity.type
_entity.pdbx_description
1 polymer ?
#
loop_
_entity_poly.entity_id
_entity_poly.type
_entity_poly.pdbx_seq_one_letter_code
_entity_poly.pdbx_strand_id
1 'polypeptide(L)'
;MELSLQTAVPFKTLEAATAAIDGLGMDVHKLGTSRIKAVLQTLGNPQDRVPALHVVGTNGKGSVTAYLTAMLQAAGFQCGTFTSPHLVDVRERIQVNGRPIDQSAFIEATNRVFMAMGAVGGQVPDPASALSYFECLNAMAFDEFARLKLDVAVIEAGLGGRLDSTNVMASPL
;
A
#
# COMPACT_ATOMS: atom_id res chain seq x y z
N MET A 1 -20.34 -6.05 -16.50
CA MET A 1 -20.58 -4.74 -15.86
C MET A 1 -19.24 -4.04 -15.87
N GLU A 2 -19.01 -3.16 -16.85
CA GLU A 2 -17.72 -2.50 -17.05
C GLU A 2 -17.41 -1.62 -15.83
N LEU A 3 -16.35 -1.95 -15.08
CA LEU A 3 -15.76 -1.00 -14.15
C LEU A 3 -15.02 0.05 -15.00
N SER A 4 -15.73 1.11 -15.38
CA SER A 4 -15.04 2.35 -15.76
C SER A 4 -14.37 2.88 -14.49
N LEU A 5 -13.04 2.78 -14.42
CA LEU A 5 -12.26 3.50 -13.41
C LEU A 5 -12.58 5.00 -13.59
N GLN A 6 -13.41 5.53 -12.69
CA GLN A 6 -13.93 6.90 -12.76
C GLN A 6 -12.76 7.88 -12.77
N THR A 7 -12.58 8.60 -13.87
CA THR A 7 -11.80 9.83 -13.88
C THR A 7 -12.60 10.96 -13.23
N ALA A 8 -11.97 11.62 -12.24
CA ALA A 8 -12.12 13.02 -11.80
C ALA A 8 -12.92 13.39 -10.53
N VAL A 9 -13.58 12.47 -9.82
CA VAL A 9 -14.23 12.83 -8.54
C VAL A 9 -13.50 12.17 -7.36
N PRO A 10 -12.88 12.94 -6.45
CA PRO A 10 -12.25 12.37 -5.27
C PRO A 10 -13.29 11.74 -4.34
N PHE A 11 -12.95 10.58 -3.77
CA PHE A 11 -13.69 9.96 -2.69
C PHE A 11 -13.79 10.93 -1.50
N LYS A 12 -14.97 10.99 -0.88
CA LYS A 12 -15.27 11.89 0.25
C LYS A 12 -15.56 11.15 1.55
N THR A 13 -15.76 9.83 1.50
CA THR A 13 -16.11 9.00 2.65
C THR A 13 -15.26 7.75 2.66
N LEU A 14 -15.04 7.19 3.85
CA LEU A 14 -14.30 5.94 4.02
C LEU A 14 -15.01 4.79 3.29
N GLU A 15 -16.34 4.73 3.36
CA GLU A 15 -17.15 3.72 2.69
C GLU A 15 -16.94 3.72 1.17
N ALA A 16 -16.96 4.89 0.52
CA ALA A 16 -16.74 4.99 -0.92
C ALA A 16 -15.31 4.61 -1.31
N ALA A 17 -14.32 5.03 -0.52
CA ALA A 17 -12.92 4.68 -0.74
C ALA A 17 -12.69 3.16 -0.60
N THR A 18 -13.21 2.54 0.46
CA THR A 18 -13.11 1.10 0.69
C THR A 18 -13.82 0.30 -0.41
N ALA A 19 -15.04 0.68 -0.79
CA ALA A 19 -15.78 0.01 -1.86
C ALA A 19 -15.05 0.05 -3.21
N ALA A 20 -14.35 1.15 -3.51
CA ALA A 20 -13.54 1.26 -4.71
C ALA A 20 -12.33 0.32 -4.68
N ILE A 21 -11.65 0.21 -3.54
CA ILE A 21 -10.52 -0.70 -3.35
C ILE A 21 -10.99 -2.17 -3.43
N ASP A 22 -12.12 -2.51 -2.82
CA ASP A 22 -12.71 -3.85 -2.87
C ASP A 22 -13.05 -4.26 -4.32
N GLY A 23 -13.51 -3.30 -5.13
CA GLY A 23 -13.81 -3.50 -6.55
C GLY A 23 -12.61 -3.87 -7.43
N LEU A 24 -11.37 -3.66 -6.97
CA LEU A 24 -10.16 -4.05 -7.69
C LEU A 24 -9.92 -5.57 -7.70
N GLY A 25 -10.51 -6.30 -6.75
CA GLY A 25 -10.38 -7.74 -6.63
C GLY A 25 -9.01 -8.21 -6.08
N MET A 26 -9.01 -9.45 -5.58
CA MET A 26 -7.89 -10.04 -4.82
C MET A 26 -6.90 -10.87 -5.66
N ASP A 27 -6.98 -10.85 -6.99
CA ASP A 27 -6.39 -11.84 -7.92
C ASP A 27 -4.98 -12.36 -7.53
N VAL A 28 -4.97 -13.41 -6.70
CA VAL A 28 -3.78 -13.97 -6.02
C VAL A 28 -2.82 -14.67 -6.99
N HIS A 29 -3.25 -14.87 -8.24
CA HIS A 29 -2.48 -15.54 -9.28
C HIS A 29 -1.69 -14.57 -10.17
N LYS A 30 -2.02 -13.26 -10.12
CA LYS A 30 -1.30 -12.22 -10.87
C LYS A 30 -0.12 -11.67 -10.08
N LEU A 31 0.86 -12.54 -9.78
CA LEU A 31 2.13 -12.11 -9.19
C LEU A 31 2.97 -11.27 -10.16
N GLY A 32 3.75 -10.33 -9.64
CA GLY A 32 4.63 -9.48 -10.42
C GLY A 32 4.63 -8.03 -9.93
N THR A 33 5.74 -7.33 -10.18
CA THR A 33 5.94 -5.96 -9.66
C THR A 33 5.62 -4.87 -10.68
N SER A 34 5.36 -5.21 -11.95
CA SER A 34 5.33 -4.24 -13.05
C SER A 34 4.21 -3.21 -12.91
N ARG A 35 3.00 -3.64 -12.52
CA ARG A 35 1.84 -2.74 -12.36
C ARG A 35 2.06 -1.74 -11.23
N ILE A 36 2.40 -2.24 -10.04
CA ILE A 36 2.65 -1.37 -8.89
C ILE A 36 3.85 -0.43 -9.14
N LYS A 37 4.91 -0.88 -9.81
CA LYS A 37 6.04 -0.01 -10.19
C LYS A 37 5.61 1.14 -11.09
N ALA A 38 4.74 0.88 -12.07
CA ALA A 38 4.22 1.93 -12.96
C ALA A 38 3.44 3.01 -12.18
N VAL A 39 2.59 2.59 -11.22
CA VAL A 39 1.83 3.52 -10.36
C VAL A 39 2.73 4.26 -9.37
N LEU A 40 3.69 3.57 -8.75
CA LEU A 40 4.65 4.21 -7.85
C LEU A 40 5.53 5.24 -8.58
N GLN A 41 5.86 4.99 -9.85
CA GLN A 41 6.59 5.94 -10.68
C GLN A 41 5.82 7.25 -10.87
N THR A 42 4.50 7.19 -11.09
CA THR A 42 3.67 8.41 -11.20
C THR A 42 3.51 9.14 -9.85
N LEU A 43 3.63 8.43 -8.73
CA LEU A 43 3.73 8.99 -7.38
C LEU A 43 5.14 9.53 -7.03
N GLY A 44 6.10 9.44 -7.96
CA GLY A 44 7.47 9.91 -7.77
C GLY A 44 8.34 8.99 -6.92
N ASN A 45 8.09 7.68 -6.99
CA ASN A 45 8.83 6.62 -6.30
C ASN A 45 8.87 6.77 -4.77
N PRO A 46 7.71 6.83 -4.08
CA PRO A 46 7.67 7.02 -2.63
C PRO A 46 8.30 5.85 -1.85
N GLN A 47 8.28 4.64 -2.40
CA GLN A 47 8.88 3.44 -1.80
C GLN A 47 10.41 3.56 -1.56
N ASP A 48 11.08 4.46 -2.27
CA ASP A 48 12.53 4.67 -2.16
C ASP A 48 12.89 5.87 -1.26
N ARG A 49 11.88 6.54 -0.67
CA ARG A 49 12.06 7.73 0.19
C ARG A 49 12.10 7.43 1.67
N VAL A 50 11.70 6.22 2.08
CA VAL A 50 11.69 5.76 3.47
C VAL A 50 12.44 4.44 3.54
N PRO A 51 13.51 4.32 4.36
CA PRO A 51 14.19 3.05 4.60
C PRO A 51 13.20 1.99 5.12
N ALA A 52 13.31 0.74 4.67
CA ALA A 52 12.31 -0.25 4.99
C ALA A 52 12.89 -1.61 5.36
N LEU A 53 12.38 -2.20 6.44
CA LEU A 53 12.60 -3.60 6.81
C LEU A 53 11.55 -4.46 6.11
N HIS A 54 11.99 -5.39 5.27
CA HIS A 54 11.09 -6.25 4.49
C HIS A 54 10.92 -7.63 5.14
N VAL A 55 9.72 -7.90 5.65
CA VAL A 55 9.41 -9.13 6.39
C VAL A 55 8.75 -10.14 5.45
N VAL A 56 9.52 -11.17 5.09
CA VAL A 56 9.09 -12.30 4.26
C VAL A 56 9.13 -13.61 5.05
N GLY A 57 8.23 -14.55 4.74
CA GLY A 57 8.19 -15.85 5.43
C GLY A 57 6.84 -16.55 5.34
N THR A 58 6.85 -17.84 5.64
CA THR A 58 5.62 -18.66 5.65
C THR A 58 4.72 -18.29 6.82
N ASN A 59 5.28 -18.23 8.03
CA ASN A 59 4.56 -17.99 9.28
C ASN A 59 5.27 -16.92 10.12
N GLY A 60 4.53 -16.29 11.03
CA GLY A 60 5.10 -15.35 12.01
C GLY A 60 5.41 -13.96 11.48
N LYS A 61 5.18 -13.68 10.18
CA LYS A 61 5.41 -12.35 9.57
C LYS A 61 4.73 -11.22 10.35
N GLY A 62 3.40 -11.28 10.52
CA GLY A 62 2.67 -10.29 11.30
C GLY A 62 3.18 -10.11 12.73
N SER A 63 3.58 -11.19 13.42
CA SER A 63 4.17 -11.10 14.76
C SER A 63 5.53 -10.40 14.75
N VAL A 64 6.41 -10.77 13.82
CA VAL A 64 7.73 -10.12 13.64
C VAL A 64 7.56 -8.66 13.28
N THR A 65 6.65 -8.34 12.36
CA THR A 65 6.31 -6.96 11.99
C THR A 65 5.86 -6.16 13.21
N ALA A 66 4.94 -6.69 14.02
CA ALA A 66 4.49 -6.02 15.24
C ALA A 66 5.62 -5.80 16.27
N TYR A 67 6.52 -6.78 16.44
CA TYR A 67 7.67 -6.66 17.34
C TYR A 67 8.67 -5.60 16.86
N LEU A 68 9.01 -5.60 15.56
CA LEU A 68 9.90 -4.60 14.97
C LEU A 68 9.31 -3.19 15.13
N THR A 69 8.03 -3.03 14.82
CA THR A 69 7.31 -1.76 14.99
C THR A 69 7.35 -1.26 16.44
N ALA A 70 7.14 -2.13 17.42
CA ALA A 70 7.21 -1.77 18.84
C ALA A 70 8.64 -1.41 19.28
N MET A 71 9.66 -2.14 18.81
CA MET A 71 11.06 -1.87 19.12
C MET A 71 11.52 -0.53 18.53
N LEU A 72 11.16 -0.25 17.28
CA LEU A 72 11.51 1.01 16.60
C LEU A 72 10.85 2.21 17.28
N GLN A 73 9.58 2.09 17.69
CA GLN A 73 8.90 3.12 18.47
C GLN A 73 9.56 3.34 19.83
N ALA A 74 9.89 2.26 20.55
CA ALA A 74 10.58 2.36 21.83
C ALA A 74 11.96 3.03 21.70
N ALA A 75 12.60 2.89 20.55
CA ALA A 75 13.85 3.56 20.19
C ALA A 75 13.67 5.02 19.71
N GLY A 76 12.43 5.52 19.61
CA GLY A 76 12.12 6.90 19.26
C GLY A 76 11.94 7.18 17.77
N PHE A 77 11.92 6.16 16.91
CA PHE A 77 11.68 6.32 15.47
C PHE A 77 10.20 6.53 15.17
N GLN A 78 9.90 7.41 14.21
CA GLN A 78 8.62 7.47 13.53
C GLN A 78 8.52 6.32 12.53
N CYS A 79 7.70 5.33 12.85
CA CYS A 79 7.65 4.06 12.13
C CYS A 79 6.35 3.89 11.35
N GLY A 80 6.46 3.63 10.05
CA GLY A 80 5.35 3.13 9.22
C GLY A 80 5.25 1.61 9.34
N THR A 81 4.05 1.04 9.22
CA THR A 81 3.86 -0.41 9.24
C THR A 81 2.80 -0.82 8.23
N PHE A 82 3.18 -1.72 7.32
CA PHE A 82 2.28 -2.35 6.37
C PHE A 82 2.13 -3.84 6.70
N THR A 83 0.91 -4.30 6.95
CA THR A 83 0.60 -5.68 7.36
C THR A 83 -0.60 -6.26 6.61
N SER A 84 -0.69 -7.59 6.58
CA SER A 84 -1.86 -8.27 6.04
C SER A 84 -2.07 -9.68 6.60
N PRO A 85 -3.32 -10.18 6.70
CA PRO A 85 -4.57 -9.44 6.51
C PRO A 85 -4.90 -8.49 7.68
N HIS A 86 -5.95 -7.68 7.54
CA HIS A 86 -6.56 -6.98 8.69
C HIS A 86 -7.54 -7.92 9.42
N LEU A 87 -7.89 -7.58 10.66
CA LEU A 87 -8.87 -8.33 11.46
C LEU A 87 -10.27 -7.71 11.39
N VAL A 88 -10.39 -6.40 11.57
CA VAL A 88 -11.70 -5.71 11.62
C VAL A 88 -11.76 -4.53 10.66
N ASP A 89 -10.74 -3.68 10.67
CA ASP A 89 -10.71 -2.44 9.88
C ASP A 89 -9.57 -2.49 8.86
N VAL A 90 -9.86 -2.18 7.59
CA VAL A 90 -8.85 -2.15 6.51
C VAL A 90 -7.67 -1.24 6.82
N ARG A 91 -7.90 -0.18 7.60
CA ARG A 91 -6.86 0.76 8.03
C ARG A 91 -5.82 0.10 8.93
N GLU A 92 -6.11 -1.03 9.56
CA GLU A 92 -5.13 -1.82 10.31
C GLU A 92 -3.93 -2.24 9.45
N ARG A 93 -4.09 -2.28 8.13
CA ARG A 93 -3.00 -2.60 7.20
C ARG A 93 -2.00 -1.48 7.01
N ILE A 94 -2.35 -0.23 7.34
CA ILE A 94 -1.50 0.95 7.16
C ILE A 94 -1.45 1.69 8.48
N GLN A 95 -0.35 1.54 9.22
CA GLN A 95 -0.20 2.10 10.54
C GLN A 95 0.96 3.08 10.61
N VAL A 96 0.81 4.10 11.45
CA VAL A 96 1.87 5.03 11.85
C VAL A 96 2.01 4.94 13.35
N ASN A 97 3.22 4.63 13.81
CA ASN A 97 3.51 4.40 15.23
C ASN A 97 2.51 3.40 15.87
N GLY A 98 2.25 2.28 15.17
CA GLY A 98 1.44 1.16 15.67
C GLY A 98 -0.04 1.46 15.79
N ARG A 99 -0.50 2.57 15.19
CA ARG A 99 -1.90 2.95 15.13
C ARG A 99 -2.35 3.03 13.68
N PRO A 100 -3.52 2.45 13.33
CA PRO A 100 -4.12 2.64 12.01
C PRO A 100 -4.19 4.12 11.65
N ILE A 101 -3.92 4.46 10.38
CA ILE A 101 -4.13 5.83 9.91
C ILE A 101 -5.60 6.26 10.08
N ASP A 102 -5.81 7.56 10.24
CA ASP A 102 -7.17 8.09 10.36
C ASP A 102 -7.96 7.96 9.03
N GLN A 103 -9.27 8.16 9.12
CA GLN A 103 -10.14 7.99 7.96
C GLN A 103 -9.82 8.99 6.84
N SER A 104 -9.49 10.24 7.19
CA SER A 104 -9.11 11.27 6.23
C SER A 104 -7.84 10.90 5.46
N ALA A 105 -6.79 10.49 6.16
CA ALA A 105 -5.54 10.04 5.58
C ALA A 105 -5.74 8.83 4.67
N PHE A 106 -6.59 7.88 5.07
CA PHE A 106 -6.92 6.73 4.23
C PHE A 106 -7.64 7.16 2.93
N ILE A 107 -8.64 8.05 3.03
CA ILE A 107 -9.37 8.59 1.87
C ILE A 107 -8.41 9.37 0.95
N GLU A 108 -7.55 10.21 1.50
CA GLU A 108 -6.58 10.99 0.74
C GLU A 108 -5.55 10.10 0.04
N ALA A 109 -5.00 9.10 0.73
CA ALA A 109 -4.10 8.12 0.13
C ALA A 109 -4.78 7.34 -1.00
N THR A 110 -6.04 6.93 -0.80
CA THR A 110 -6.84 6.28 -1.85
C THR A 110 -6.98 7.18 -3.07
N ASN A 111 -7.35 8.45 -2.88
CA ASN A 111 -7.49 9.42 -3.97
C ASN A 111 -6.20 9.61 -4.76
N ARG A 112 -5.05 9.73 -4.07
CA ARG A 112 -3.74 9.89 -4.72
C ARG A 112 -3.37 8.66 -5.56
N VAL A 113 -3.56 7.45 -5.01
CA VAL A 113 -3.27 6.20 -5.73
C VAL A 113 -4.22 6.01 -6.92
N PHE A 114 -5.52 6.30 -6.79
CA PHE A 114 -6.46 6.21 -7.91
C PHE A 114 -6.16 7.23 -9.02
N MET A 115 -5.76 8.46 -8.65
CA MET A 115 -5.30 9.45 -9.62
C MET A 115 -4.03 8.98 -10.34
N ALA A 116 -3.08 8.41 -9.61
CA ALA A 116 -1.85 7.84 -10.14
C ALA A 116 -2.11 6.64 -11.08
N MET A 117 -3.07 5.77 -10.75
CA MET A 117 -3.53 4.69 -11.64
C MET A 117 -4.12 5.24 -12.95
N GLY A 118 -4.97 6.26 -12.87
CA GLY A 118 -5.54 6.92 -14.05
C GLY A 118 -4.49 7.54 -14.97
N ALA A 119 -3.39 8.05 -14.40
CA ALA A 119 -2.27 8.59 -15.17
C ALA A 119 -1.47 7.51 -15.93
N VAL A 120 -1.46 6.26 -15.45
CA VAL A 120 -0.80 5.12 -16.12
C VAL A 120 -1.67 4.59 -17.28
N GLY A 121 -2.99 4.49 -17.08
CA GLY A 121 -3.92 3.86 -18.02
C GLY A 121 -4.34 4.70 -19.23
N GLY A 122 -4.04 6.00 -19.25
CA GLY A 122 -4.55 6.90 -20.30
C GLY A 122 -6.08 7.04 -20.28
N GLN A 123 -6.69 7.50 -21.39
CA GLN A 123 -8.15 7.75 -21.48
C GLN A 123 -9.01 6.48 -21.50
N VAL A 124 -8.42 5.30 -21.77
CA VAL A 124 -9.13 4.02 -21.77
C VAL A 124 -8.41 3.09 -20.79
N PRO A 125 -8.93 2.93 -19.56
CA PRO A 125 -8.32 2.07 -18.56
C PRO A 125 -8.35 0.61 -19.05
N ASP A 126 -7.18 -0.04 -19.18
CA ASP A 126 -7.10 -1.49 -19.35
C ASP A 126 -7.26 -2.17 -17.98
N PRO A 127 -8.32 -2.97 -17.74
CA PRO A 127 -8.48 -3.71 -16.49
C PRO A 127 -7.31 -4.65 -16.16
N ALA A 128 -6.50 -5.06 -17.15
CA ALA A 128 -5.30 -5.86 -16.94
C ALA A 128 -4.13 -5.05 -16.35
N SER A 129 -4.16 -3.71 -16.51
CA SER A 129 -3.16 -2.77 -16.00
C SER A 129 -3.49 -2.22 -14.61
N ALA A 130 -4.73 -2.38 -14.15
CA ALA A 130 -5.17 -1.93 -12.83
C ALA A 130 -4.44 -2.70 -11.71
N LEU A 131 -4.18 -2.00 -10.59
CA LEU A 131 -3.70 -2.65 -9.38
C LEU A 131 -4.76 -3.58 -8.82
N SER A 132 -4.32 -4.70 -8.27
CA SER A 132 -5.12 -5.51 -7.33
C SER A 132 -5.38 -4.77 -6.02
N TYR A 133 -6.32 -5.29 -5.23
CA TYR A 133 -6.60 -4.83 -3.86
C TYR A 133 -5.31 -4.68 -3.02
N PHE A 134 -4.46 -5.71 -3.04
CA PHE A 134 -3.23 -5.73 -2.24
C PHE A 134 -2.19 -4.73 -2.77
N GLU A 135 -2.00 -4.65 -4.09
CA GLU A 135 -1.11 -3.67 -4.71
C GLU A 135 -1.56 -2.22 -4.43
N CYS A 136 -2.86 -1.95 -4.43
CA CYS A 136 -3.40 -0.62 -4.13
C CYS A 136 -3.08 -0.20 -2.70
N LEU A 137 -3.38 -1.05 -1.70
CA LEU A 137 -3.09 -0.75 -0.30
C LEU A 137 -1.59 -0.61 -0.02
N ASN A 138 -0.77 -1.42 -0.69
CA ASN A 138 0.68 -1.31 -0.60
C ASN A 138 1.19 0.03 -1.18
N ALA A 139 0.68 0.44 -2.34
CA ALA A 139 1.00 1.76 -2.91
C ALA A 139 0.56 2.91 -1.99
N MET A 140 -0.62 2.79 -1.36
CA MET A 140 -1.11 3.75 -0.36
C MET A 140 -0.17 3.84 0.85
N ALA A 141 0.34 2.70 1.33
CA ALA A 141 1.27 2.67 2.45
C ALA A 141 2.58 3.40 2.12
N PHE A 142 3.22 3.08 0.98
CA PHE A 142 4.44 3.75 0.56
C PHE A 142 4.26 5.26 0.39
N ASP A 143 3.19 5.67 -0.29
CA ASP A 143 2.86 7.08 -0.49
C ASP A 143 2.68 7.82 0.85
N GLU A 144 1.91 7.26 1.77
CA GLU A 144 1.62 7.89 3.06
C GLU A 144 2.87 7.96 3.95
N PHE A 145 3.69 6.90 4.00
CA PHE A 145 4.93 6.90 4.77
C PHE A 145 5.93 7.93 4.24
N ALA A 146 6.08 8.04 2.91
CA ALA A 146 6.94 9.04 2.29
C ALA A 146 6.44 10.47 2.51
N ARG A 147 5.13 10.69 2.45
CA ARG A 147 4.50 12.00 2.68
C ARG A 147 4.72 12.49 4.11
N LEU A 148 4.59 11.59 5.07
CA LEU A 148 4.82 11.85 6.50
C LEU A 148 6.32 11.92 6.85
N LYS A 149 7.22 11.60 5.90
CA LYS A 149 8.68 11.58 6.10
C LYS A 149 9.07 10.71 7.30
N LEU A 150 8.48 9.52 7.37
CA LEU A 150 8.77 8.57 8.45
C LEU A 150 10.24 8.13 8.39
N ASP A 151 10.81 7.81 9.54
CA ASP A 151 12.22 7.43 9.65
C ASP A 151 12.47 6.03 9.07
N VAL A 152 11.48 5.15 9.20
CA VAL A 152 11.57 3.74 8.78
C VAL A 152 10.18 3.16 8.56
N ALA A 153 10.08 2.17 7.66
CA ALA A 153 8.89 1.37 7.46
C ALA A 153 9.16 -0.12 7.75
N VAL A 154 8.18 -0.82 8.32
CA VAL A 154 8.19 -2.28 8.42
C VAL A 154 7.13 -2.82 7.47
N ILE A 155 7.56 -3.53 6.43
CA ILE A 155 6.71 -3.95 5.33
C ILE A 155 6.59 -5.47 5.34
N GLU A 156 5.41 -5.99 5.64
CA GLU A 156 5.09 -7.41 5.52
C GLU A 156 4.76 -7.77 4.07
N ALA A 157 5.46 -8.77 3.52
CA ALA A 157 5.10 -9.35 2.22
C ALA A 157 3.80 -10.15 2.30
N GLY A 158 2.93 -10.02 1.29
CA GLY A 158 1.67 -10.74 1.23
C GLY A 158 1.86 -12.22 0.91
N LEU A 159 2.54 -12.51 -0.20
CA LEU A 159 2.81 -13.86 -0.66
C LEU A 159 4.23 -14.01 -1.25
N GLY A 160 5.02 -14.88 -0.63
CA GLY A 160 6.39 -15.16 -1.07
C GLY A 160 7.33 -13.98 -0.79
N GLY A 161 7.92 -13.42 -1.85
CA GLY A 161 8.87 -12.31 -1.74
C GLY A 161 9.28 -11.76 -3.10
N ARG A 162 9.97 -12.56 -3.94
CA ARG A 162 10.53 -12.10 -5.22
C ARG A 162 9.52 -11.40 -6.16
N LEU A 163 8.29 -11.90 -6.22
CA LEU A 163 7.22 -11.37 -7.07
C LEU A 163 6.10 -10.70 -6.27
N ASP A 164 6.30 -10.53 -4.96
CA ASP A 164 5.34 -9.83 -4.13
C ASP A 164 5.35 -8.33 -4.47
N SER A 165 4.20 -7.67 -4.42
CA SER A 165 4.11 -6.25 -4.76
C SER A 165 4.90 -5.36 -3.79
N THR A 166 5.20 -5.85 -2.58
CA THR A 166 6.05 -5.14 -1.62
C THR A 166 7.52 -5.16 -2.03
N ASN A 167 7.96 -6.08 -2.90
CA ASN A 167 9.34 -6.18 -3.38
C ASN A 167 9.67 -5.18 -4.52
N VAL A 168 9.39 -3.91 -4.26
CA VAL A 168 9.57 -2.79 -5.20
C VAL A 168 10.60 -1.75 -4.72
N MET A 169 11.03 -1.87 -3.46
CA MET A 169 12.03 -1.03 -2.84
C MET A 169 13.42 -1.34 -3.44
N ALA A 170 14.18 -0.31 -3.80
CA ALA A 170 15.49 -0.50 -4.44
C ALA A 170 16.54 -1.14 -3.50
N SER A 171 16.45 -0.88 -2.20
CA SER A 171 17.41 -1.38 -1.21
C SER A 171 16.75 -1.48 0.18
N PRO A 172 16.00 -2.57 0.47
CA PRO A 172 15.50 -2.80 1.82
C PRO A 172 16.67 -3.02 2.80
N LEU A 173 16.47 -2.62 4.06
CA LEU A 173 17.42 -2.75 5.17
C LEU A 173 17.59 -4.20 5.64
#